data_AF-A0A4Q3A952-F1
#
_entry.id   AF-A0A4Q3A952-F1
#
_cell.length_a   1.000
_cell.length_b   1.000
_cell.length_c   1.000
_cell.angle_alpha   90.00
_cell.angle_beta   90.00
_cell.angle_gamma   90.00
#
_symmetry.space_group_name_H-M   'P 1'
#
loop_
_entity.id
_entity.type
_entity.pdbx_description
1 polymer ?
#
loop_
_entity_poly.entity_id
_entity_poly.type
_entity_poly.pdbx_seq_one_letter_code
_entity_poly.pdbx_strand_id
1 'polypeptide(L)'
;MQMQQVSFRELWQVATQLELLAIDLLDGQVDAAMIDRLDANLAAMANALDKGESITELDVEFHALLAHATRNRVLAMSREPVSLLFYPSLDRLFVHPRTRDVSPRRLFDAHTAIVEGLRARDMAEARRWMERHMADFRRGYDHAGLDIDGPIGGPPIEA
;
A
#
# COMPACT_ATOMS: atom_id res chain seq x y z
N MET A 1 3.43 22.48 -10.33
CA MET A 1 2.22 22.92 -9.60
C MET A 1 0.95 22.16 -10.05
N GLN A 2 1.02 20.84 -10.29
CA GLN A 2 -0.15 20.00 -10.66
C GLN A 2 -0.50 18.95 -9.61
N MET A 3 0.41 18.66 -8.67
CA MET A 3 0.20 17.65 -7.61
C MET A 3 -0.80 18.07 -6.52
N GLN A 4 -1.17 19.36 -6.43
CA GLN A 4 -2.08 19.88 -5.39
C GLN A 4 -3.57 19.73 -5.72
N GLN A 5 -3.93 19.04 -6.82
CA GLN A 5 -5.33 18.79 -7.19
C GLN A 5 -5.63 17.32 -7.52
N VAL A 6 -4.69 16.40 -7.31
CA VAL A 6 -4.95 14.98 -7.53
C VAL A 6 -5.93 14.49 -6.49
N SER A 7 -7.01 13.86 -6.93
CA SER A 7 -8.00 13.23 -6.04
C SER A 7 -7.50 11.89 -5.51
N PHE A 8 -8.03 11.47 -4.35
CA PHE A 8 -7.75 10.12 -3.85
C PHE A 8 -8.18 9.05 -4.86
N ARG A 9 -9.32 9.25 -5.55
CA ARG A 9 -9.80 8.33 -6.58
C ARG A 9 -8.79 8.13 -7.70
N GLU A 10 -8.28 9.22 -8.27
CA GLU A 10 -7.31 9.15 -9.37
C GLU A 10 -6.02 8.46 -8.93
N LEU A 11 -5.51 8.83 -7.74
CA LEU A 11 -4.33 8.22 -7.16
C LEU A 11 -4.54 6.71 -6.96
N TRP A 12 -5.63 6.32 -6.31
CA TRP A 12 -5.96 4.93 -6.01
C TRP A 12 -6.10 4.09 -7.28
N GLN A 13 -6.74 4.63 -8.33
CA GLN A 13 -6.91 3.93 -9.61
C GLN A 13 -5.56 3.59 -10.25
N VAL A 14 -4.67 4.59 -10.37
CA VAL A 14 -3.35 4.40 -10.99
C VAL A 14 -2.49 3.49 -10.12
N ALA A 15 -2.44 3.74 -8.81
CA ALA A 15 -1.65 2.93 -7.88
C ALA A 15 -2.07 1.46 -7.92
N THR A 16 -3.38 1.18 -7.91
CA THR A 16 -3.87 -0.21 -7.98
C THR A 16 -3.31 -0.94 -9.21
N GLN A 17 -3.28 -0.29 -10.38
CA GLN A 17 -2.73 -0.93 -11.57
C GLN A 17 -1.22 -1.14 -11.49
N LEU A 18 -0.48 -0.19 -10.89
CA LEU A 18 0.96 -0.32 -10.70
C LEU A 18 1.31 -1.44 -9.71
N GLU A 19 0.60 -1.55 -8.59
CA GLU A 19 0.85 -2.61 -7.60
C GLU A 19 0.53 -4.00 -8.14
N LEU A 20 -0.57 -4.14 -8.90
CA LEU A 20 -0.92 -5.40 -9.53
C LEU A 20 0.09 -5.79 -10.61
N LEU A 21 0.52 -4.83 -11.43
CA LEU A 21 1.59 -5.07 -12.40
C LEU A 21 2.89 -5.47 -11.70
N ALA A 22 3.20 -4.92 -10.52
CA ALA A 22 4.37 -5.35 -9.74
C ALA A 22 4.27 -6.84 -9.40
N ILE A 23 3.13 -7.30 -8.86
CA ILE A 23 2.92 -8.73 -8.56
C ILE A 23 3.01 -9.59 -9.81
N ASP A 24 2.37 -9.19 -10.91
CA ASP A 24 2.36 -9.96 -12.16
C ASP A 24 3.77 -10.11 -12.76
N LEU A 25 4.63 -9.08 -12.63
CA LEU A 25 6.01 -9.12 -13.11
C LEU A 25 6.99 -9.86 -12.19
N LEU A 26 6.57 -10.25 -10.98
CA LEU A 26 7.40 -11.03 -10.07
C LEU A 26 7.40 -12.52 -10.39
N ASP A 27 6.53 -13.00 -11.29
CA ASP A 27 6.53 -14.39 -11.71
C ASP A 27 7.90 -14.76 -12.33
N GLY A 28 8.51 -15.82 -11.79
CA GLY A 28 9.88 -16.22 -12.12
C GLY A 28 11.01 -15.33 -11.60
N GLN A 29 10.72 -14.22 -10.88
CA GLN A 29 11.72 -13.36 -10.22
C GLN A 29 11.81 -13.59 -8.71
N VAL A 30 10.83 -14.27 -8.09
CA VAL A 30 10.83 -14.50 -6.64
C VAL A 30 12.01 -15.37 -6.19
N ASP A 31 12.89 -14.78 -5.38
CA ASP A 31 14.04 -15.45 -4.77
C ASP A 31 14.08 -15.26 -3.24
N ALA A 32 14.96 -15.99 -2.56
CA ALA A 32 15.07 -15.96 -1.11
C ALA A 32 15.49 -14.57 -0.58
N ALA A 33 16.38 -13.87 -1.29
CA ALA A 33 16.85 -12.56 -0.87
C ALA A 33 15.74 -11.49 -0.92
N MET A 34 14.84 -11.58 -1.90
CA MET A 34 13.64 -10.76 -1.94
C MET A 34 12.72 -11.04 -0.74
N ILE A 35 12.44 -12.32 -0.47
CA ILE A 35 11.58 -12.72 0.64
C ILE A 35 12.17 -12.27 1.99
N ASP A 36 13.47 -12.44 2.20
CA ASP A 36 14.15 -12.00 3.44
C ASP A 36 14.00 -10.48 3.67
N ARG A 37 14.04 -9.67 2.61
CA ARG A 37 13.83 -8.22 2.71
C ARG A 37 12.39 -7.86 3.04
N LEU A 38 11.43 -8.57 2.46
CA LEU A 38 10.00 -8.38 2.78
C LEU A 38 9.70 -8.81 4.21
N ASP A 39 10.29 -9.91 4.68
CA ASP A 39 10.17 -10.39 6.06
C ASP A 39 10.75 -9.40 7.07
N ALA A 40 11.91 -8.79 6.75
CA ALA A 40 12.49 -7.76 7.59
C ALA A 40 11.58 -6.52 7.70
N ASN A 41 10.99 -6.09 6.59
CA ASN A 41 10.04 -4.97 6.59
C ASN A 41 8.75 -5.32 7.36
N LEU A 42 8.19 -6.54 7.21
CA LEU A 42 7.05 -7.00 8.00
C LEU A 42 7.37 -7.05 9.51
N ALA A 43 8.55 -7.52 9.89
CA ALA A 43 8.98 -7.52 11.28
C ALA A 43 9.09 -6.10 11.85
N ALA A 44 9.57 -5.14 11.05
CA ALA A 44 9.57 -3.73 11.44
C ALA A 44 8.15 -3.17 11.59
N MET A 45 7.22 -3.52 10.69
CA MET A 45 5.80 -3.13 10.80
C MET A 45 5.17 -3.67 12.08
N ALA A 46 5.37 -4.95 12.37
CA ALA A 46 4.84 -5.57 13.58
C ALA A 46 5.34 -4.85 14.84
N ASN A 47 6.64 -4.57 14.92
CA ASN A 47 7.24 -3.83 16.04
C ASN A 47 6.68 -2.41 16.18
N ALA A 48 6.46 -1.70 15.08
CA ALA A 48 5.87 -0.36 15.10
C ALA A 48 4.42 -0.39 15.57
N LEU A 49 3.61 -1.36 15.09
CA LEU A 49 2.24 -1.56 15.54
C LEU A 49 2.16 -1.84 17.03
N ASP A 50 3.02 -2.72 17.57
CA ASP A 50 3.05 -3.05 18.99
C ASP A 50 3.38 -1.84 19.88
N LYS A 51 4.14 -0.87 19.34
CA LYS A 51 4.47 0.39 20.02
C LYS A 51 3.44 1.50 19.78
N GLY A 52 2.44 1.28 18.93
CA GLY A 52 1.50 2.31 18.49
C GLY A 52 2.14 3.40 17.61
N GLU A 53 3.24 3.08 16.94
CA GLU A 53 3.94 3.95 15.99
C GLU A 53 3.30 3.86 14.60
N SER A 54 3.52 4.89 13.77
CA SER A 54 3.04 4.86 12.37
C SER A 54 3.80 3.82 11.55
N ILE A 55 3.09 3.12 10.66
CA ILE A 55 3.65 2.19 9.69
C ILE A 55 3.67 2.74 8.26
N THR A 56 3.32 4.01 8.04
CA THR A 56 3.18 4.59 6.70
C THR A 56 4.49 4.53 5.89
N GLU A 57 5.63 4.84 6.51
CA GLU A 57 6.94 4.72 5.84
C GLU A 57 7.28 3.28 5.46
N LEU A 58 6.96 2.34 6.37
CA LEU A 58 7.20 0.91 6.15
C LEU A 58 6.31 0.37 5.03
N ASP A 59 5.07 0.85 4.92
CA ASP A 59 4.13 0.51 3.84
C ASP A 59 4.69 0.94 2.48
N VAL A 60 5.17 2.18 2.40
CA VAL A 60 5.79 2.69 1.17
C VAL A 60 7.04 1.90 0.80
N GLU A 61 7.87 1.55 1.79
CA GLU A 61 9.03 0.70 1.59
C GLU A 61 8.63 -0.69 1.08
N PHE A 62 7.61 -1.33 1.67
CA PHE A 62 7.12 -2.66 1.27
C PHE A 62 6.84 -2.73 -0.23
N HIS A 63 6.06 -1.78 -0.73
CA HIS A 63 5.73 -1.75 -2.14
C HIS A 63 6.91 -1.34 -3.03
N ALA A 64 7.83 -0.50 -2.55
CA ALA A 64 9.08 -0.22 -3.26
C ALA A 64 9.94 -1.48 -3.41
N LEU A 65 10.00 -2.34 -2.37
CA LEU A 65 10.68 -3.63 -2.43
C LEU A 65 10.11 -4.52 -3.55
N LEU A 66 8.78 -4.64 -3.63
CA LEU A 66 8.09 -5.37 -4.69
C LEU A 66 8.43 -4.81 -6.08
N ALA A 67 8.26 -3.50 -6.27
CA ALA A 67 8.51 -2.84 -7.55
C ALA A 67 9.97 -3.01 -8.00
N HIS A 68 10.95 -2.86 -7.11
CA HIS A 68 12.36 -3.04 -7.45
C HIS A 68 12.72 -4.49 -7.77
N ALA A 69 12.10 -5.46 -7.09
CA ALA A 69 12.35 -6.87 -7.33
C ALA A 69 11.90 -7.34 -8.74
N THR A 70 10.95 -6.64 -9.37
CA THR A 70 10.58 -6.89 -10.79
C THR A 70 11.72 -6.62 -11.78
N ARG A 71 12.75 -5.86 -11.37
CA ARG A 71 13.81 -5.31 -12.24
C ARG A 71 13.29 -4.44 -13.39
N ASN A 72 12.03 -4.03 -13.35
CA ASN A 72 11.43 -3.09 -14.28
C ASN A 72 11.64 -1.65 -13.80
N ARG A 73 12.69 -1.00 -14.32
CA ARG A 73 13.05 0.38 -13.93
C ARG A 73 11.92 1.38 -14.22
N VAL A 74 11.14 1.16 -15.28
CA VAL A 74 10.03 2.06 -15.63
C VAL A 74 8.90 1.93 -14.61
N LEU A 75 8.59 0.72 -14.13
CA LEU A 75 7.63 0.52 -13.05
C LEU A 75 8.07 1.25 -11.77
N ALA A 76 9.32 1.05 -11.34
CA ALA A 76 9.85 1.73 -10.16
C ALA A 76 9.77 3.26 -10.26
N MET A 77 10.23 3.83 -11.39
CA MET A 77 10.15 5.27 -11.65
C MET A 77 8.70 5.80 -11.72
N SER A 78 7.79 5.01 -12.29
CA SER A 78 6.36 5.40 -12.39
C SER A 78 5.69 5.41 -11.01
N ARG A 79 6.19 4.60 -10.07
CA ARG A 79 5.65 4.50 -8.71
C ARG A 79 6.07 5.65 -7.81
N GLU A 80 7.28 6.21 -7.97
CA GLU A 80 7.79 7.30 -7.13
C GLU A 80 6.80 8.47 -6.91
N PRO A 81 6.20 9.08 -7.95
CA PRO A 81 5.25 10.18 -7.76
C PRO A 81 3.96 9.74 -7.06
N VAL A 82 3.55 8.48 -7.28
CA VAL A 82 2.37 7.88 -6.63
C VAL A 82 2.65 7.70 -5.14
N SER A 83 3.81 7.14 -4.77
CA SER A 83 4.24 6.94 -3.38
C SER A 83 4.23 8.24 -2.58
N LEU A 84 4.72 9.34 -3.15
CA LEU A 84 4.74 10.65 -2.49
C LEU A 84 3.33 11.17 -2.13
N LEU A 85 2.33 10.81 -2.93
CA LEU A 85 0.94 11.21 -2.72
C LEU A 85 0.17 10.22 -1.81
N PHE A 86 0.72 9.02 -1.57
CA PHE A 86 0.16 8.03 -0.64
C PHE A 86 0.34 8.43 0.83
N TYR A 87 1.48 9.02 1.20
CA TYR A 87 1.79 9.36 2.61
C TYR A 87 0.66 10.15 3.30
N PRO A 88 0.20 11.30 2.78
CA PRO A 88 -0.85 12.07 3.45
C PRO A 88 -2.18 11.31 3.48
N SER A 89 -2.39 10.42 2.51
CA SER A 89 -3.64 9.66 2.38
C SER A 89 -3.73 8.52 3.41
N LEU A 90 -2.64 7.77 3.59
CA LEU A 90 -2.54 6.72 4.58
C LEU A 90 -2.57 7.26 6.00
N ASP A 91 -1.80 8.32 6.29
CA ASP A 91 -1.77 8.92 7.62
C ASP A 91 -3.17 9.35 8.06
N ARG A 92 -3.95 9.96 7.16
CA ARG A 92 -5.35 10.31 7.44
C ARG A 92 -6.18 9.11 7.84
N LEU A 93 -6.08 8.02 7.09
CA LEU A 93 -6.85 6.81 7.40
C LEU A 93 -6.41 6.21 8.76
N PHE A 94 -5.12 6.23 9.07
CA PHE A 94 -4.56 5.65 10.29
C PHE A 94 -4.81 6.46 11.54
N VAL A 95 -4.97 7.79 11.44
CA VAL A 95 -5.30 8.62 12.61
C VAL A 95 -6.79 8.86 12.78
N HIS A 96 -7.61 8.58 11.76
CA HIS A 96 -9.03 8.88 11.78
C HIS A 96 -9.80 7.99 12.80
N PRO A 97 -10.68 8.57 13.65
CA PRO A 97 -11.30 7.84 14.76
C PRO A 97 -12.08 6.58 14.38
N ARG A 98 -12.67 6.54 13.19
CA ARG A 98 -13.46 5.38 12.72
C ARG A 98 -12.59 4.21 12.23
N THR A 99 -11.32 4.45 11.95
CA THR A 99 -10.47 3.53 11.16
C THR A 99 -9.15 3.22 11.85
N ARG A 100 -8.68 4.07 12.77
CA ARG A 100 -7.39 3.95 13.45
C ARG A 100 -7.17 2.63 14.19
N ASP A 101 -8.24 2.05 14.75
CA ASP A 101 -8.14 0.82 15.56
C ASP A 101 -8.06 -0.45 14.71
N VAL A 102 -8.37 -0.37 13.41
CA VAL A 102 -8.54 -1.55 12.53
C VAL A 102 -7.63 -1.49 11.31
N SER A 103 -7.49 -0.33 10.68
CA SER A 103 -6.86 -0.19 9.35
C SER A 103 -5.38 -0.54 9.35
N PRO A 104 -4.54 -0.07 10.31
CA PRO A 104 -3.13 -0.44 10.35
C PRO A 104 -2.92 -1.96 10.48
N ARG A 105 -3.72 -2.63 11.32
CA ARG A 105 -3.63 -4.08 11.49
C ARG A 105 -4.08 -4.84 10.25
N ARG A 106 -5.18 -4.43 9.61
CA ARG A 106 -5.65 -5.06 8.36
C ARG A 106 -4.64 -4.91 7.22
N LEU A 107 -3.96 -3.76 7.14
CA LEU A 107 -2.89 -3.55 6.18
C LEU A 107 -1.77 -4.56 6.39
N PHE A 108 -1.27 -4.67 7.62
CA PHE A 108 -0.22 -5.63 7.98
C PHE A 108 -0.61 -7.08 7.67
N ASP A 109 -1.84 -7.48 8.02
CA ASP A 109 -2.35 -8.82 7.74
C ASP A 109 -2.37 -9.10 6.21
N ALA A 110 -2.72 -8.09 5.39
CA ALA A 110 -2.72 -8.22 3.94
C ALA A 110 -1.30 -8.32 3.36
N HIS A 111 -0.34 -7.52 3.86
CA HIS A 111 1.07 -7.63 3.45
C HIS A 111 1.65 -9.00 3.79
N THR A 112 1.33 -9.51 4.98
CA THR A 112 1.72 -10.86 5.39
C THR A 112 1.20 -11.91 4.41
N ALA A 113 -0.08 -11.83 4.03
CA ALA A 113 -0.66 -12.78 3.08
C ALA A 113 -0.05 -12.67 1.67
N ILE A 114 0.31 -11.47 1.21
CA ILE A 114 1.03 -11.27 -0.05
C ILE A 114 2.39 -11.96 -0.01
N VAL A 115 3.17 -11.74 1.05
CA VAL A 115 4.50 -12.35 1.21
C VAL A 115 4.41 -13.88 1.28
N GLU A 116 3.43 -14.42 1.99
CA GLU A 116 3.22 -15.87 2.05
C GLU A 116 2.82 -16.46 0.68
N GLY A 117 1.99 -15.76 -0.10
CA GLY A 117 1.71 -16.13 -1.49
C GLY A 117 2.97 -16.15 -2.36
N LEU A 118 3.81 -15.11 -2.27
CA LEU A 118 5.08 -15.04 -2.99
C LEU A 118 6.04 -16.16 -2.55
N ARG A 119 6.17 -16.41 -1.24
CA ARG A 119 7.01 -17.47 -0.67
C ARG A 119 6.60 -18.85 -1.18
N ALA A 120 5.30 -19.11 -1.24
CA ALA A 120 4.73 -20.34 -1.78
C ALA A 120 4.80 -20.41 -3.31
N ARG A 121 5.22 -19.33 -3.99
CA ARG A 121 5.13 -19.13 -5.44
C ARG A 121 3.71 -19.27 -5.97
N ASP A 122 2.72 -19.00 -5.12
CA ASP A 122 1.32 -18.87 -5.52
C ASP A 122 1.07 -17.41 -5.92
N MET A 123 1.49 -17.08 -7.14
CA MET A 123 1.34 -15.73 -7.71
C MET A 123 -0.13 -15.32 -7.78
N ALA A 124 -1.04 -16.27 -7.96
CA ALA A 124 -2.47 -15.99 -8.00
C ALA A 124 -2.99 -15.56 -6.62
N GLU A 125 -2.54 -16.20 -5.55
CA GLU A 125 -2.88 -15.80 -4.17
C GLU A 125 -2.25 -14.45 -3.80
N ALA A 126 -0.97 -14.24 -4.10
CA ALA A 126 -0.32 -12.95 -3.88
C ALA A 126 -1.08 -11.80 -4.58
N ARG A 127 -1.51 -12.03 -5.83
CA ARG A 127 -2.28 -11.07 -6.62
C ARG A 127 -3.66 -10.81 -6.02
N ARG A 128 -4.38 -11.85 -5.61
CA ARG A 128 -5.71 -11.72 -4.94
C ARG A 128 -5.60 -10.89 -3.66
N TRP A 129 -4.56 -11.09 -2.87
CA TRP A 129 -4.36 -10.30 -1.65
C TRP A 129 -3.96 -8.86 -1.94
N MET A 130 -3.17 -8.61 -2.99
CA MET A 130 -2.87 -7.24 -3.44
C MET A 130 -4.15 -6.51 -3.90
N GLU A 131 -5.01 -7.16 -4.68
CA GLU A 131 -6.31 -6.59 -5.08
C GLU A 131 -7.17 -6.28 -3.86
N ARG A 132 -7.24 -7.21 -2.91
CA ARG A 132 -8.00 -7.03 -1.67
C ARG A 132 -7.45 -5.88 -0.84
N HIS A 133 -6.12 -5.81 -0.68
CA HIS A 133 -5.42 -4.75 0.05
C HIS A 133 -5.75 -3.37 -0.53
N MET A 134 -5.62 -3.20 -1.85
CA MET A 134 -5.96 -1.94 -2.51
C MET A 134 -7.45 -1.61 -2.36
N ALA A 135 -8.34 -2.59 -2.46
CA ALA A 135 -9.77 -2.38 -2.28
C ALA A 135 -10.13 -2.05 -0.81
N ASP A 136 -9.45 -2.63 0.17
CA ASP A 136 -9.61 -2.30 1.59
C ASP A 136 -9.19 -0.86 1.89
N PHE A 137 -8.15 -0.35 1.22
CA PHE A 137 -7.75 1.05 1.38
C PHE A 137 -8.86 2.02 0.96
N ARG A 138 -9.50 1.75 -0.20
CA ARG A 138 -10.66 2.51 -0.68
C ARG A 138 -11.85 2.39 0.28
N ARG A 139 -12.19 1.18 0.74
CA ARG A 139 -13.27 0.96 1.72
C ARG A 139 -13.02 1.70 3.03
N GLY A 140 -11.77 1.78 3.47
CA GLY A 140 -11.37 2.54 4.66
C GLY A 140 -11.70 4.03 4.53
N TYR A 141 -11.39 4.61 3.36
CA TYR A 141 -11.76 5.99 3.01
C TYR A 141 -13.27 6.23 3.05
N ASP A 142 -14.04 5.35 2.42
CA ASP A 142 -15.50 5.42 2.40
C ASP A 142 -16.06 5.33 3.84
N HIS A 143 -15.53 4.41 4.67
CA HIS A 143 -15.95 4.24 6.07
C HIS A 143 -15.61 5.46 6.94
N ALA A 144 -14.45 6.08 6.71
CA ALA A 144 -14.04 7.30 7.36
C ALA A 144 -14.90 8.51 6.95
N GLY A 145 -15.63 8.44 5.82
CA GLY A 145 -16.39 9.57 5.27
C GLY A 145 -15.47 10.64 4.68
N LEU A 146 -14.28 10.24 4.21
CA LEU A 146 -13.33 11.14 3.57
C LEU A 146 -13.74 11.40 2.12
N ASP A 147 -13.52 12.63 1.64
CA ASP A 147 -13.75 12.97 0.24
C ASP A 147 -12.74 12.24 -0.66
N ILE A 148 -13.26 11.35 -1.50
CA ILE A 148 -12.45 10.60 -2.46
C ILE A 148 -12.24 11.36 -3.77
N ASP A 149 -13.09 12.35 -4.06
CA ASP A 149 -13.06 13.17 -5.27
C ASP A 149 -12.39 14.53 -5.01
N GLY A 150 -12.25 14.92 -3.75
CA GLY A 150 -11.49 16.08 -3.30
C GLY A 150 -9.97 15.88 -3.38
N PRO A 151 -9.18 16.98 -3.34
CA PRO A 151 -7.74 16.91 -3.42
C PRO A 151 -7.16 16.13 -2.25
N ILE A 152 -6.13 15.34 -2.51
CA ILE A 152 -5.34 14.68 -1.46
C ILE A 152 -4.81 15.76 -0.51
N GLY A 153 -5.07 15.62 0.79
CA GLY A 153 -4.72 16.66 1.76
C GLY A 153 -5.81 17.72 1.99
N GLY A 154 -6.97 17.67 1.32
CA GLY A 154 -8.12 18.55 1.55
C GLY A 154 -8.88 18.26 2.86
N PRO A 155 -9.65 19.20 3.44
CA PRO A 155 -10.40 18.95 4.68
C PRO A 155 -11.41 17.78 4.52
N PRO A 156 -11.82 17.10 5.62
CA PRO A 156 -12.92 16.14 5.58
C PRO A 156 -14.21 16.78 5.02
N ILE A 157 -15.11 15.98 4.46
CA ILE A 157 -16.44 16.47 4.06
C ILE A 157 -17.17 16.96 5.31
N GLU A 158 -17.62 18.21 5.32
CA GLU A 158 -18.56 18.70 6.34
C GLU A 158 -19.87 17.94 6.19
N ALA A 159 -20.24 17.19 7.23
CA ALA A 159 -21.47 16.39 7.29
C ALA A 159 -22.72 17.26 7.46
#